data_AF-E1ZES0-F1
#
_entry.id   AF-E1ZES0-F1
#
_cell.length_a   1.000
_cell.length_b   1.000
_cell.length_c   1.000
_cell.angle_alpha   90.00
_cell.angle_beta   90.00
_cell.angle_gamma   90.00
#
_symmetry.space_group_name_H-M   'P 1'
#
loop_
_entity.id
_entity.type
_entity.pdbx_description
1 polymer ?
#
loop_
_entity_poly.entity_id
_entity_poly.type
_entity_poly.pdbx_seq_one_letter_code
_entity_poly.pdbx_strand_id
1 'polypeptide(L)'
;MDLVKDPQVPAHLAAKYEARADHYWDLFYRRNQDRFFKDRHYFEAEFPQLLAARTVLEVGCGAGNTVFPLLELNPGASIYACDFAPSAVGLVRAHPAYATTAGRVHAFVADITADDLTVHVPPGCVDACTMVFVLSAIAPEAMPRVLRRVARTLRPGAQLLFRDYAAGDLAEERLSSQGRQQQLGPNFYVRWDGTRAFYFTEVCGWLGAC
;
A
#
# COMPACT_ATOMS: atom_id res chain seq x y z
N MET A 1 -25.42 28.14 17.63
CA MET A 1 -24.70 27.89 16.36
C MET A 1 -23.34 27.36 16.76
N ASP A 2 -23.20 26.04 16.78
CA ASP A 2 -21.89 25.44 16.96
C ASP A 2 -21.03 25.84 15.75
N LEU A 3 -19.95 26.56 16.02
CA LEU A 3 -18.96 26.91 15.00
C LEU A 3 -18.37 25.59 14.50
N VAL A 4 -18.84 25.11 13.35
CA VAL A 4 -18.19 24.02 12.63
C VAL A 4 -16.76 24.48 12.37
N LYS A 5 -15.80 23.90 13.10
CA LYS A 5 -14.39 24.17 12.88
C LYS A 5 -14.06 23.71 11.46
N ASP A 6 -13.38 24.58 10.71
CA ASP A 6 -12.86 24.26 9.39
C ASP A 6 -12.06 22.94 9.49
N PRO A 7 -12.49 21.86 8.80
CA PRO A 7 -11.83 20.57 8.84
C PRO A 7 -10.49 20.57 8.09
N GLN A 8 -10.20 21.62 7.32
CA GLN A 8 -9.01 21.70 6.49
C GLN A 8 -7.73 21.83 7.33
N VAL A 9 -6.76 20.99 7.01
CA VAL A 9 -5.40 21.08 7.55
C VAL A 9 -4.70 22.31 6.94
N PRO A 10 -4.08 23.18 7.76
CA PRO A 10 -3.28 24.28 7.24
C PRO A 10 -2.22 23.81 6.23
N ALA A 11 -2.04 24.56 5.14
CA ALA A 11 -1.18 24.17 4.02
C ALA A 11 0.26 23.76 4.43
N HIS A 12 0.85 24.48 5.39
CA HIS A 12 2.20 24.17 5.89
C HIS A 12 2.27 22.82 6.64
N LEU A 13 1.18 22.41 7.31
CA LEU A 13 1.07 21.09 7.94
C LEU A 13 0.81 20.01 6.88
N ALA A 14 -0.05 20.28 5.89
CA ALA A 14 -0.27 19.36 4.77
C ALA A 14 1.03 19.04 4.03
N ALA A 15 1.84 20.06 3.72
CA ALA A 15 3.17 19.90 3.11
C ALA A 15 4.12 19.09 4.01
N LYS A 16 4.08 19.30 5.33
CA LYS A 16 4.86 18.51 6.29
C LYS A 16 4.44 17.03 6.29
N TYR A 17 3.14 16.74 6.21
CA TYR A 17 2.64 15.37 6.18
C TYR A 17 3.04 14.63 4.90
N GLU A 18 3.06 15.33 3.76
CA GLU A 18 3.63 14.78 2.51
C GLU A 18 5.13 14.49 2.65
N ALA A 19 5.90 15.52 3.01
CA ALA A 19 7.37 15.44 3.04
C ALA A 19 7.93 14.47 4.09
N ARG A 20 7.09 14.00 5.02
CA ARG A 20 7.47 13.06 6.09
C ARG A 20 6.62 11.80 6.11
N ALA A 21 5.96 11.47 5.00
CA ALA A 21 5.12 10.29 4.91
C ALA A 21 5.90 9.01 5.27
N ASP A 22 7.14 8.90 4.79
CA ASP A 22 8.10 7.84 5.13
C ASP A 22 8.29 7.69 6.64
N HIS A 23 8.52 8.81 7.33
CA HIS A 23 8.76 8.85 8.77
C HIS A 23 7.53 8.40 9.56
N TYR A 24 6.33 8.81 9.15
CA TYR A 24 5.10 8.45 9.85
C TYR A 24 4.80 6.96 9.72
N TRP A 25 5.01 6.37 8.54
CA TRP A 25 4.83 4.94 8.35
C TRP A 25 5.94 4.09 8.98
N ASP A 26 7.19 4.55 8.96
CA ASP A 26 8.27 3.88 9.69
C ASP A 26 8.02 3.89 11.21
N LEU A 27 7.54 5.02 11.75
CA LEU A 27 7.14 5.11 13.15
C LEU A 27 5.93 4.22 13.46
N PHE A 28 4.97 4.13 12.55
CA PHE A 28 3.82 3.23 12.67
C PHE A 28 4.27 1.78 12.81
N TYR A 29 5.16 1.28 11.95
CA TYR A 29 5.62 -0.11 12.02
C TYR A 29 6.55 -0.38 13.21
N ARG A 30 7.37 0.59 13.63
CA ARG A 30 8.13 0.49 14.88
C ARG A 30 7.24 0.33 16.11
N ARG A 31 6.11 1.04 16.13
CA ARG A 31 5.16 1.03 17.27
C ARG A 31 4.29 -0.22 17.27
N ASN A 32 3.75 -0.58 16.11
CA ASN A 32 2.71 -1.60 15.99
C ASN A 32 3.27 -3.00 15.64
N GLN A 33 4.47 -3.07 15.08
CA GLN A 33 5.07 -4.31 14.59
C GLN A 33 4.13 -5.04 13.63
N ASP A 34 3.89 -6.33 13.88
CA ASP A 34 3.02 -7.24 13.12
C ASP A 34 1.58 -7.31 13.66
N ARG A 35 1.22 -6.46 14.63
CA ARG A 35 -0.02 -6.64 15.42
C ARG A 35 -1.23 -5.87 14.90
N PHE A 36 -1.02 -4.92 14.00
CA PHE A 36 -2.08 -4.02 13.56
C PHE A 36 -2.91 -4.62 12.42
N PHE A 37 -2.24 -5.15 11.39
CA PHE A 37 -2.88 -5.73 10.22
C PHE A 37 -2.97 -7.24 10.39
N LYS A 38 -4.11 -7.82 9.99
CA LYS A 38 -4.32 -9.27 10.02
C LYS A 38 -3.80 -9.93 8.75
N ASP A 39 -3.45 -11.21 8.84
CA ASP A 39 -3.12 -12.00 7.65
C ASP A 39 -4.29 -12.06 6.65
N ARG A 40 -3.93 -12.01 5.36
CA ARG A 40 -4.90 -11.91 4.26
C ARG A 40 -5.31 -13.32 3.78
N HIS A 41 -6.36 -13.86 4.37
CA HIS A 41 -6.88 -15.20 4.02
C HIS A 41 -8.02 -15.19 2.98
N TYR A 42 -8.27 -14.05 2.31
CA TYR A 42 -9.34 -13.91 1.33
C TYR A 42 -8.86 -13.94 -0.12
N PHE A 43 -7.55 -14.07 -0.37
CA PHE A 43 -7.01 -14.01 -1.73
C PHE A 43 -7.48 -15.12 -2.64
N GLU A 44 -7.74 -16.32 -2.11
CA GLU A 44 -8.28 -17.42 -2.91
C GLU A 44 -9.64 -17.06 -3.54
N ALA A 45 -10.45 -16.27 -2.82
CA ALA A 45 -11.77 -15.85 -3.25
C ALA A 45 -11.75 -14.53 -4.04
N GLU A 46 -11.03 -13.51 -3.57
CA GLU A 46 -11.02 -12.17 -4.17
C GLU A 46 -10.04 -12.08 -5.35
N PHE A 47 -8.89 -12.75 -5.27
CA PHE A 47 -7.77 -12.64 -6.21
C PHE A 47 -7.20 -14.02 -6.63
N PRO A 48 -8.03 -14.90 -7.23
CA PRO A 48 -7.62 -16.28 -7.56
C PRO A 48 -6.43 -16.37 -8.51
N GLN A 49 -6.13 -15.29 -9.25
CA GLN A 49 -5.00 -15.23 -10.18
C GLN A 49 -3.64 -15.31 -9.46
N LEU A 50 -3.59 -14.96 -8.17
CA LEU A 50 -2.40 -15.09 -7.34
C LEU A 50 -2.00 -16.55 -7.10
N LEU A 51 -2.94 -17.49 -7.18
CA LEU A 51 -2.68 -18.92 -6.96
C LEU A 51 -1.88 -19.57 -8.11
N ALA A 52 -1.94 -18.96 -9.30
CA ALA A 52 -1.25 -19.44 -10.50
C ALA A 52 -0.04 -18.56 -10.89
N ALA A 53 0.16 -17.43 -10.22
CA ALA A 53 1.27 -16.52 -10.48
C ALA A 53 2.59 -17.14 -10.01
N ARG A 54 3.62 -17.16 -10.87
CA ARG A 54 4.97 -17.60 -10.46
C ARG A 54 5.76 -16.45 -9.85
N THR A 55 5.61 -15.25 -10.38
CA THR A 55 6.28 -14.05 -9.89
C THR A 55 5.26 -12.99 -9.51
N VAL A 56 5.26 -12.63 -8.22
CA VAL A 56 4.35 -11.65 -7.64
C VAL A 56 5.13 -10.44 -7.15
N LEU A 57 4.61 -9.24 -7.38
CA LEU A 57 5.07 -8.02 -6.75
C LEU A 57 4.04 -7.58 -5.70
N GLU A 58 4.42 -7.61 -4.42
CA GLU A 58 3.65 -6.97 -3.36
C GLU A 58 4.24 -5.58 -3.11
N VAL A 59 3.45 -4.55 -3.41
CA VAL A 59 3.78 -3.16 -3.09
C VAL A 59 3.10 -2.81 -1.77
N GLY A 60 3.83 -2.15 -0.86
CA GLY A 60 3.36 -1.86 0.49
C GLY A 60 3.25 -3.12 1.34
N CYS A 61 4.33 -3.91 1.38
CA CYS A 61 4.31 -5.24 1.99
C CYS A 61 4.10 -5.24 3.51
N GLY A 62 4.30 -4.10 4.18
CA GLY A 62 4.05 -3.97 5.61
C GLY A 62 4.81 -4.99 6.44
N ALA A 63 4.11 -5.69 7.32
CA ALA A 63 4.69 -6.78 8.11
C ALA A 63 4.69 -8.15 7.38
N GLY A 64 4.27 -8.19 6.11
CA GLY A 64 4.20 -9.42 5.31
C GLY A 64 2.86 -10.16 5.37
N ASN A 65 1.79 -9.49 5.81
CA ASN A 65 0.45 -10.09 5.95
C ASN A 65 -0.16 -10.55 4.62
N THR A 66 0.35 -10.08 3.48
CA THR A 66 0.07 -10.64 2.15
C THR A 66 1.09 -11.72 1.78
N VAL A 67 2.38 -11.43 2.02
CA VAL A 67 3.52 -12.24 1.56
C VAL A 67 3.44 -13.67 2.10
N PHE A 68 3.29 -13.86 3.41
CA PHE A 68 3.37 -15.19 4.02
C PHE A 68 2.12 -16.04 3.75
N PRO A 69 0.88 -15.52 3.91
CA PRO A 69 -0.30 -16.29 3.52
C PRO A 69 -0.33 -16.66 2.04
N LEU A 70 0.19 -15.79 1.16
CA LEU A 70 0.29 -16.11 -0.26
C LEU A 70 1.27 -17.26 -0.53
N LEU A 71 2.38 -17.36 0.20
CA LEU A 71 3.30 -18.50 0.06
C LEU A 71 2.70 -19.83 0.51
N GLU A 72 1.77 -19.81 1.47
CA GLU A 72 1.03 -20.99 1.90
C GLU A 72 0.04 -21.45 0.82
N LEU A 73 -0.69 -20.50 0.22
CA LEU A 73 -1.66 -20.75 -0.84
C LEU A 73 -0.99 -21.10 -2.19
N ASN A 74 0.17 -20.51 -2.47
CA ASN A 74 0.95 -20.72 -3.67
C ASN A 74 2.42 -20.99 -3.31
N PRO A 75 2.75 -22.26 -2.95
CA PRO A 75 4.12 -22.63 -2.60
C PRO A 75 5.14 -22.46 -3.73
N GLY A 76 4.68 -22.31 -4.99
CA GLY A 76 5.52 -22.07 -6.16
C GLY A 76 5.85 -20.61 -6.42
N ALA A 77 5.23 -19.66 -5.70
CA ALA A 77 5.45 -18.24 -5.91
C ALA A 77 6.86 -17.79 -5.50
N SER A 78 7.42 -16.88 -6.29
CA SER A 78 8.50 -15.98 -5.93
C SER A 78 7.93 -14.57 -5.79
N ILE A 79 8.26 -13.88 -4.70
CA ILE A 79 7.65 -12.62 -4.32
C ILE A 79 8.71 -11.53 -4.20
N TYR A 80 8.56 -10.47 -4.97
CA TYR A 80 9.20 -9.19 -4.72
C TYR A 80 8.30 -8.40 -3.77
N ALA A 81 8.81 -7.97 -2.62
CA ALA A 81 8.02 -7.30 -1.60
C ALA A 81 8.66 -5.96 -1.26
N CYS A 82 8.01 -4.85 -1.58
CA CYS A 82 8.54 -3.53 -1.26
C CYS A 82 7.65 -2.75 -0.31
N ASP A 83 8.28 -1.91 0.50
CA ASP A 83 7.61 -0.93 1.34
C ASP A 83 8.53 0.29 1.46
N PHE A 84 7.97 1.49 1.53
CA PHE A 84 8.78 2.70 1.74
C PHE A 84 9.33 2.81 3.17
N ALA A 85 8.78 2.06 4.14
CA ALA A 85 9.16 2.10 5.53
C ALA A 85 10.22 1.01 5.80
N PRO A 86 11.47 1.39 6.18
CA PRO A 86 12.51 0.41 6.47
C PRO A 86 12.14 -0.59 7.57
N SER A 87 11.39 -0.15 8.60
CA SER A 87 10.91 -1.04 9.66
C SER A 87 9.91 -2.08 9.17
N ALA A 88 9.04 -1.76 8.20
CA ALA A 88 8.13 -2.72 7.58
C ALA A 88 8.90 -3.85 6.89
N VAL A 89 9.83 -3.47 5.99
CA VAL A 89 10.72 -4.43 5.31
C VAL A 89 11.53 -5.25 6.31
N GLY A 90 11.95 -4.62 7.42
CA GLY A 90 12.62 -5.29 8.54
C GLY A 90 11.77 -6.40 9.16
N LEU A 91 10.46 -6.15 9.37
CA LEU A 91 9.53 -7.16 9.90
C LEU A 91 9.38 -8.34 8.95
N VAL A 92 9.25 -8.10 7.64
CA VAL A 92 9.19 -9.17 6.64
C VAL A 92 10.45 -10.02 6.68
N ARG A 93 11.64 -9.40 6.70
CA ARG A 93 12.92 -10.12 6.76
C ARG A 93 13.14 -10.88 8.07
N ALA A 94 12.58 -10.39 9.18
CA ALA A 94 12.67 -11.01 10.49
C ALA A 94 11.64 -12.13 10.71
N HIS A 95 10.64 -12.25 9.84
CA HIS A 95 9.61 -13.27 9.97
C HIS A 95 10.21 -14.69 9.88
N PRO A 96 9.81 -15.65 10.74
CA PRO A 96 10.40 -16.99 10.76
C PRO A 96 10.35 -17.73 9.42
N ALA A 97 9.26 -17.55 8.67
CA ALA A 97 9.09 -18.17 7.36
C ALA A 97 10.00 -17.55 6.27
N TYR A 98 10.54 -16.34 6.47
CA TYR A 98 11.39 -15.68 5.47
C TYR A 98 12.65 -16.51 5.15
N ALA A 99 13.31 -17.03 6.20
CA ALA A 99 14.51 -17.84 6.05
C ALA A 99 14.25 -19.18 5.34
N THR A 100 13.03 -19.72 5.44
CA THR A 100 12.65 -21.00 4.83
C THR A 100 12.19 -20.86 3.38
N THR A 101 12.06 -19.64 2.86
CA THR A 101 11.63 -19.40 1.46
C THR A 101 12.67 -19.82 0.42
N ALA A 102 13.88 -20.17 0.82
CA ALA A 102 15.00 -20.50 -0.08
C ALA A 102 15.27 -19.39 -1.12
N GLY A 103 15.16 -18.13 -0.72
CA GLY A 103 15.43 -16.96 -1.56
C GLY A 103 14.29 -16.57 -2.50
N ARG A 104 13.12 -17.21 -2.40
CA ARG A 104 11.93 -16.87 -3.21
C ARG A 104 11.29 -15.55 -2.81
N VAL A 105 11.53 -15.04 -1.60
CA VAL A 105 11.08 -13.70 -1.20
C VAL A 105 12.25 -12.73 -1.23
N HIS A 106 12.10 -11.66 -2.02
CA HIS A 106 13.02 -10.54 -2.07
C HIS A 106 12.34 -9.30 -1.50
N ALA A 107 12.56 -9.04 -0.21
CA ALA A 107 12.03 -7.85 0.46
C ALA A 107 13.01 -6.67 0.37
N PHE A 108 12.57 -5.48 -0.05
CA PHE A 108 13.41 -4.29 -0.23
C PHE A 108 12.67 -2.99 0.09
N VAL A 109 13.44 -1.95 0.43
CA VAL A 109 12.88 -0.61 0.70
C VAL A 109 12.76 0.14 -0.63
N ALA A 110 11.60 0.71 -0.92
CA ALA A 110 11.40 1.58 -2.07
C ALA A 110 10.24 2.56 -1.85
N ASP A 111 10.46 3.84 -2.15
CA ASP A 111 9.39 4.82 -2.31
C ASP A 111 8.86 4.74 -3.75
N ILE A 112 7.72 4.07 -3.93
CA ILE A 112 7.11 3.90 -5.27
C ILE A 112 6.69 5.21 -5.93
N THR A 113 6.64 6.32 -5.19
CA THR A 113 6.37 7.64 -5.76
C THR A 113 7.61 8.25 -6.41
N ALA A 114 8.82 7.86 -6.00
CA ALA A 114 10.09 8.45 -6.42
C ALA A 114 11.01 7.46 -7.14
N ASP A 115 11.16 6.25 -6.59
CA ASP A 115 12.15 5.26 -6.97
C ASP A 115 11.77 4.50 -8.25
N ASP A 116 12.77 3.93 -8.89
CA ASP A 116 12.60 3.01 -10.01
C ASP A 116 12.62 1.56 -9.51
N LEU A 117 11.45 0.91 -9.54
CA LEU A 117 11.31 -0.47 -9.09
C LEU A 117 12.16 -1.44 -9.93
N THR A 118 12.56 -1.06 -11.16
CA THR A 118 13.35 -1.95 -12.02
C THR A 118 14.78 -2.20 -11.53
N VAL A 119 15.24 -1.43 -10.53
CA VAL A 119 16.50 -1.68 -9.82
C VAL A 119 16.45 -2.99 -9.04
N HIS A 120 15.27 -3.39 -8.55
CA HIS A 120 15.08 -4.59 -7.74
C HIS A 120 14.28 -5.68 -8.48
N VAL A 121 13.37 -5.26 -9.36
CA VAL A 121 12.41 -6.15 -10.04
C VAL A 121 12.68 -6.09 -11.54
N PRO A 122 13.17 -7.15 -12.19
CA PRO A 122 13.42 -7.13 -13.62
C PRO A 122 12.20 -6.64 -14.42
N PRO A 123 12.37 -5.78 -15.44
CA PRO A 123 11.26 -5.32 -16.25
C PRO A 123 10.49 -6.48 -16.89
N GLY A 124 9.16 -6.40 -16.90
CA GLY A 124 8.31 -7.38 -17.58
C GLY A 124 8.36 -8.81 -17.01
N CYS A 125 8.75 -9.02 -15.74
CA CYS A 125 8.83 -10.35 -15.14
C CYS A 125 7.66 -10.69 -14.21
N VAL A 126 6.89 -9.70 -13.78
CA VAL A 126 5.83 -9.87 -12.77
C VAL A 126 4.55 -10.37 -13.45
N ASP A 127 4.03 -11.49 -12.95
CA ASP A 127 2.78 -12.11 -13.41
C ASP A 127 1.54 -11.45 -12.80
N ALA A 128 1.65 -11.04 -11.53
CA ALA A 128 0.60 -10.34 -10.79
C ALA A 128 1.21 -9.36 -9.79
N CYS A 129 0.61 -8.18 -9.63
CA CYS A 129 0.99 -7.21 -8.62
C CYS A 129 -0.18 -6.98 -7.65
N THR A 130 0.13 -6.88 -6.37
CA THR A 130 -0.83 -6.55 -5.32
C THR A 130 -0.50 -5.19 -4.70
N MET A 131 -1.56 -4.41 -4.43
CA MET A 131 -1.51 -3.11 -3.76
C MET A 131 -2.66 -3.05 -2.75
N VAL A 132 -2.43 -3.49 -1.51
CA VAL A 132 -3.48 -3.57 -0.47
C VAL A 132 -3.28 -2.47 0.57
N PHE A 133 -4.19 -1.49 0.61
CA PHE A 133 -4.12 -0.28 1.44
C PHE A 133 -2.89 0.59 1.16
N VAL A 134 -2.53 0.74 -0.12
CA VAL A 134 -1.33 1.45 -0.56
C VAL A 134 -1.66 2.76 -1.24
N LEU A 135 -2.57 2.72 -2.23
CA LEU A 135 -2.89 3.92 -3.00
C LEU A 135 -3.56 4.94 -2.09
N SER A 136 -4.36 4.52 -1.10
CA SER A 136 -4.92 5.45 -0.11
C SER A 136 -3.87 6.20 0.70
N ALA A 137 -2.66 5.66 0.88
CA ALA A 137 -1.60 6.34 1.64
C ALA A 137 -0.85 7.40 0.81
N ILE A 138 -1.11 7.47 -0.50
CA ILE A 138 -0.41 8.29 -1.48
C ILE A 138 -1.30 9.47 -1.87
N ALA A 139 -0.69 10.63 -2.10
CA ALA A 139 -1.42 11.78 -2.65
C ALA A 139 -2.07 11.41 -3.99
N PRO A 140 -3.37 11.72 -4.20
CA PRO A 140 -4.08 11.36 -5.43
C PRO A 140 -3.37 11.77 -6.72
N GLU A 141 -2.69 12.91 -6.71
CA GLU A 141 -1.95 13.45 -7.84
C GLU A 141 -0.74 12.60 -8.23
N ALA A 142 -0.17 11.83 -7.30
CA ALA A 142 0.98 10.96 -7.51
C ALA A 142 0.58 9.55 -7.98
N MET A 143 -0.67 9.10 -7.74
CA MET A 143 -1.15 7.76 -8.08
C MET A 143 -0.94 7.37 -9.56
N PRO A 144 -1.27 8.20 -10.58
CA PRO A 144 -1.00 7.83 -11.97
C PRO A 144 0.48 7.64 -12.29
N ARG A 145 1.37 8.37 -11.61
CA ARG A 145 2.82 8.15 -11.76
C ARG A 145 3.24 6.82 -11.14
N VAL A 146 2.70 6.50 -9.96
CA VAL A 146 2.94 5.21 -9.27
C VAL A 146 2.49 4.04 -10.14
N LEU A 147 1.27 4.06 -10.67
CA LEU A 147 0.73 3.00 -11.52
C LEU A 147 1.58 2.78 -12.78
N ARG A 148 2.04 3.86 -13.43
CA ARG A 148 2.95 3.76 -14.59
C ARG A 148 4.32 3.16 -14.23
N ARG A 149 4.83 3.41 -13.02
CA ARG A 149 6.10 2.81 -12.56
C ARG A 149 5.93 1.32 -12.30
N VAL A 150 4.88 0.93 -11.58
CA VAL A 150 4.53 -0.48 -11.34
C VAL A 150 4.33 -1.22 -12.66
N ALA A 151 3.64 -0.61 -13.63
CA ALA A 151 3.39 -1.22 -14.94
C ALA A 151 4.67 -1.63 -15.69
N ARG A 152 5.84 -1.04 -15.41
CA ARG A 152 7.13 -1.40 -16.05
C ARG A 152 7.65 -2.77 -15.61
N THR A 153 7.28 -3.23 -14.42
CA THR A 153 7.69 -4.54 -13.91
C THR A 153 6.75 -5.65 -14.39
N LEU A 154 5.54 -5.29 -14.83
CA LEU A 154 4.50 -6.21 -15.26
C LEU A 154 4.79 -6.77 -16.66
N ARG A 155 4.65 -8.09 -16.81
CA ARG A 155 4.66 -8.72 -18.14
C ARG A 155 3.36 -8.40 -18.90
N PRO A 156 3.32 -8.51 -20.24
CA PRO A 156 2.07 -8.43 -20.99
C PRO A 156 1.02 -9.41 -20.46
N GLY A 157 -0.21 -8.93 -20.23
CA GLY A 157 -1.31 -9.72 -19.67
C GLY A 157 -1.26 -9.94 -18.16
N ALA A 158 -0.28 -9.39 -17.45
CA ALA A 158 -0.28 -9.36 -15.99
C ALA A 158 -1.42 -8.48 -15.45
N GLN A 159 -1.80 -8.74 -14.20
CA GLN A 159 -2.85 -8.00 -13.52
C GLN A 159 -2.29 -7.23 -12.32
N LEU A 160 -2.74 -5.99 -12.16
CA LEU A 160 -2.57 -5.21 -10.93
C LEU A 160 -3.87 -5.32 -10.14
N LEU A 161 -3.77 -5.88 -8.95
CA LEU A 161 -4.87 -6.20 -8.05
C LEU A 161 -4.76 -5.27 -6.85
N PHE A 162 -5.71 -4.35 -6.69
CA PHE A 162 -5.69 -3.42 -5.56
C PHE A 162 -6.94 -3.56 -4.70
N ARG A 163 -6.75 -3.34 -3.40
CA ARG A 163 -7.83 -3.22 -2.43
C ARG A 163 -7.52 -2.03 -1.55
N ASP A 164 -8.43 -1.09 -1.44
CA ASP A 164 -8.20 0.13 -0.69
C ASP A 164 -9.48 0.64 -0.03
N TYR A 165 -9.39 1.75 0.71
CA TYR A 165 -10.54 2.33 1.39
C TYR A 165 -11.54 2.94 0.41
N ALA A 166 -12.83 2.78 0.70
CA ALA A 166 -13.91 3.35 -0.10
C ALA A 166 -14.56 4.52 0.64
N ALA A 167 -15.06 5.49 -0.13
CA ALA A 167 -15.88 6.56 0.40
C ALA A 167 -17.12 5.98 1.09
N GLY A 168 -17.44 6.48 2.29
CA GLY A 168 -18.48 5.92 3.15
C GLY A 168 -18.01 4.77 4.05
N ASP A 169 -16.73 4.37 3.98
CA ASP A 169 -16.17 3.48 4.99
C ASP A 169 -16.32 4.12 6.38
N LEU A 170 -16.65 3.31 7.39
CA LEU A 170 -16.76 3.78 8.79
C LEU A 170 -15.47 4.47 9.28
N ALA A 171 -14.32 4.12 8.70
CA ALA A 171 -13.05 4.81 8.97
C ALA A 171 -13.05 6.26 8.46
N GLU A 172 -13.65 6.53 7.31
CA GLU A 172 -13.82 7.89 6.77
C GLU A 172 -14.79 8.70 7.63
N GLU A 173 -15.96 8.12 7.95
CA GLU A 173 -16.99 8.78 8.76
C GLU A 173 -16.42 9.26 10.09
N ARG A 174 -15.59 8.44 10.73
CA ARG A 174 -14.91 8.80 11.98
C ARG A 174 -13.92 9.94 11.83
N LEU A 175 -13.30 10.10 10.67
CA LEU A 175 -12.38 11.21 10.41
C LEU A 175 -13.13 12.50 10.12
N SER A 176 -14.23 12.41 9.36
CA SER A 176 -15.04 13.57 9.00
C SER A 176 -15.92 14.09 10.15
N SER A 177 -16.33 13.22 11.09
CA SER A 177 -17.25 13.57 12.17
C SER A 177 -16.60 14.11 13.45
N GLN A 178 -15.27 14.09 13.58
CA GLN A 178 -14.59 14.43 14.84
C GLN A 178 -14.38 15.93 15.10
N GLY A 179 -14.77 16.81 14.18
CA GLY A 179 -14.56 18.26 14.32
C GLY A 179 -13.08 18.66 14.45
N ARG A 180 -12.19 17.84 13.90
CA ARG A 180 -10.72 18.02 13.90
C ARG A 180 -10.24 18.48 12.52
N GLN A 181 -9.15 19.24 12.50
CA GLN A 181 -8.43 19.59 11.28
C GLN A 181 -7.67 18.38 10.77
N GLN A 182 -8.32 17.58 9.93
CA GLN A 182 -7.78 16.33 9.39
C GLN A 182 -7.89 16.23 7.88
N GLN A 183 -8.61 17.14 7.22
CA GLN A 183 -8.81 17.09 5.78
C GLN A 183 -7.62 17.70 5.05
N LEU A 184 -6.91 16.88 4.27
CA LEU A 184 -5.82 17.28 3.38
C LEU A 184 -6.34 17.68 1.99
N GLY A 185 -7.47 17.10 1.58
CA GLY A 185 -8.14 17.36 0.31
C GLY A 185 -9.47 16.62 0.21
N PRO A 186 -10.15 16.65 -0.95
CA PRO A 186 -11.35 15.87 -1.19
C PRO A 186 -11.08 14.38 -0.94
N ASN A 187 -11.84 13.76 -0.05
CA ASN A 187 -11.69 12.37 0.41
C ASN A 187 -10.28 11.99 0.89
N PHE A 188 -9.43 12.97 1.22
CA PHE A 188 -8.05 12.74 1.66
C PHE A 188 -7.83 13.30 3.05
N TYR A 189 -7.41 12.45 3.98
CA TYR A 189 -7.34 12.80 5.39
C TYR A 189 -6.01 12.38 6.01
N VAL A 190 -5.59 13.11 7.04
CA VAL A 190 -4.50 12.73 7.95
C VAL A 190 -5.06 12.14 9.24
N ARG A 191 -4.47 11.03 9.69
CA ARG A 191 -4.79 10.35 10.93
C ARG A 191 -4.00 10.95 12.10
N TRP A 192 -4.38 10.59 13.32
CA TRP A 192 -3.75 11.13 14.53
C TRP A 192 -2.25 10.80 14.66
N ASP A 193 -1.78 9.72 14.03
CA ASP A 193 -0.39 9.29 14.01
C ASP A 193 0.43 9.91 12.86
N GLY A 194 -0.20 10.76 12.04
CA GLY A 194 0.41 11.42 10.88
C GLY A 194 0.37 10.62 9.58
N THR A 195 -0.07 9.35 9.62
CA THR A 195 -0.36 8.59 8.39
C THR A 195 -1.58 9.16 7.68
N ARG A 196 -1.73 8.85 6.39
CA ARG A 196 -2.74 9.47 5.52
C ARG A 196 -3.61 8.40 4.87
N ALA A 197 -4.83 8.77 4.52
CA ALA A 197 -5.78 7.89 3.86
C ALA A 197 -6.67 8.66 2.89
N PHE A 198 -6.64 8.26 1.64
CA PHE A 198 -7.58 8.63 0.60
C PHE A 198 -8.69 7.58 0.49
N TYR A 199 -9.93 8.04 0.30
CA TYR A 199 -11.12 7.21 0.21
C TYR A 199 -11.69 7.27 -1.21
N PHE A 200 -11.66 6.11 -1.89
CA PHE A 200 -12.01 6.01 -3.31
C PHE A 200 -13.53 6.06 -3.51
N THR A 201 -13.98 6.79 -4.52
CA THR A 201 -15.38 6.78 -4.99
C THR A 201 -15.50 5.95 -6.26
N GLU A 202 -16.71 5.49 -6.59
CA GLU A 202 -16.97 4.73 -7.84
C GLU A 202 -16.56 5.50 -9.11
N VAL A 203 -16.51 6.85 -9.06
CA VAL A 203 -16.17 7.74 -10.19
C VAL A 203 -14.65 7.94 -10.35
N CYS A 204 -13.85 6.95 -9.97
CA CYS A 204 -12.42 6.92 -10.22
C CYS A 204 -12.17 6.28 -11.59
N GLY A 205 -12.50 7.01 -12.66
CA GLY A 205 -12.23 6.62 -14.06
C GLY A 205 -10.73 6.56 -14.37
N TRP A 206 -10.02 5.57 -13.81
CA TRP A 206 -8.60 5.31 -14.07
C TRP A 206 -8.36 4.19 -15.10
N LEU A 207 -9.39 3.43 -15.45
CA LEU A 207 -9.32 2.41 -16.50
C LEU A 207 -9.55 3.03 -17.88
N GLY A 208 -8.69 3.98 -18.25
CA GLY A 208 -8.43 4.26 -19.66
C GLY A 208 -7.56 3.15 -20.19
N ALA A 209 -8.05 2.42 -21.18
CA ALA A 209 -7.40 1.29 -21.84
C ALA A 209 -5.88 1.52 -22.04
N CYS A 210 -5.08 0.59 -21.51
CA CYS A 210 -3.74 0.31 -22.03
C CYS A 210 -3.88 -0.64 -23.23
#